data_AF-A0A060STQ7-F1
#
_entry.id   AF-A0A060STQ7-F1
#
_cell.length_a   1.000
_cell.length_b   1.000
_cell.length_c   1.000
_cell.angle_alpha   90.00
_cell.angle_beta   90.00
_cell.angle_gamma   90.00
#
_symmetry.space_group_name_H-M   'P 1'
#
loop_
_entity.id
_entity.type
_entity.pdbx_description
1 polymer ?
#
loop_
_entity_poly.entity_id
_entity_poly.type
_entity_poly.pdbx_seq_one_letter_code
_entity_poly.pdbx_strand_id
1 'polypeptide(L)'
;MRNQLCDARDNKDTWDWAVYSDKDIWVAHGKLVEDATPYLPSSFECPPCNPAEKISSGFKAWEYLTYVYGLLPALLRGVQDPSYYRNFCKLVVAVRMILQCCLPTMQLRIAHRLFVEHAEQFEKLYYQRRAKCLNFIHPCLHATSHTVPEASRVGPGTNSTQWAMENYIGNIMREMKQHFTSYTNC
;
A
#
# COMPACT_ATOMS: atom_id res chain seq x y z
N MET A 1 -17.02 -6.70 2.34
CA MET A 1 -16.71 -5.25 2.30
C MET A 1 -17.67 -4.53 3.23
N ARG A 2 -17.17 -3.84 4.26
CA ARG A 2 -18.02 -2.91 5.02
C ARG A 2 -18.39 -1.76 4.08
N ASN A 3 -19.68 -1.52 3.87
CA ASN A 3 -20.17 -0.32 3.20
C ASN A 3 -19.74 0.89 4.03
N GLN A 4 -18.61 1.52 3.69
CA GLN A 4 -18.43 2.92 4.02
C GLN A 4 -19.56 3.67 3.31
N LEU A 5 -20.52 4.17 4.09
CA LEU A 5 -21.60 5.00 3.60
C LEU A 5 -20.95 6.21 2.94
N CYS A 6 -21.00 6.26 1.60
CA CYS A 6 -20.78 7.51 0.88
C CYS A 6 -21.82 8.52 1.37
N ASP A 7 -21.46 9.79 1.44
CA ASP A 7 -22.44 10.85 1.66
C ASP A 7 -23.59 10.65 0.63
N ALA A 8 -24.84 10.82 1.06
CA ALA A 8 -26.02 10.59 0.21
C ALA A 8 -26.00 11.38 -1.10
N ARG A 9 -25.12 12.39 -1.22
CA ARG A 9 -24.93 13.24 -2.40
C ARG A 9 -23.66 12.92 -3.20
N ASP A 10 -22.98 11.82 -2.92
CA ASP A 10 -21.81 11.37 -3.68
C ASP A 10 -22.16 10.11 -4.49
N ASN A 11 -21.87 10.15 -5.80
CA ASN A 11 -22.16 9.05 -6.71
C ASN A 11 -20.86 8.35 -7.13
N LYS A 12 -20.76 7.05 -6.85
CA LYS A 12 -19.61 6.21 -7.22
C LYS A 12 -19.38 6.14 -8.72
N ASP A 13 -20.44 6.27 -9.53
CA ASP A 13 -20.33 6.26 -10.99
C ASP A 13 -19.55 7.46 -11.53
N THR A 14 -19.37 8.50 -10.72
CA THR A 14 -18.60 9.70 -11.10
C THR A 14 -17.10 9.56 -10.82
N TRP A 15 -16.65 8.43 -10.26
CA TRP A 15 -15.25 8.19 -9.94
C TRP A 15 -14.54 7.54 -11.12
N ASP A 16 -14.07 8.39 -12.03
CA ASP A 16 -13.21 8.04 -13.16
C ASP A 16 -11.91 7.32 -12.77
N TRP A 17 -11.38 7.58 -11.57
CA TRP A 17 -10.20 6.89 -11.04
C TRP A 17 -10.45 5.45 -10.57
N ALA A 18 -11.71 5.05 -10.38
CA ALA A 18 -12.08 3.78 -9.75
C ALA A 18 -12.16 2.63 -10.78
N VAL A 19 -11.04 2.35 -11.45
CA VAL A 19 -10.93 1.36 -12.56
C VAL A 19 -11.30 -0.08 -12.19
N TYR A 20 -11.29 -0.41 -10.90
CA TYR A 20 -11.67 -1.73 -10.37
C TYR A 20 -13.02 -1.72 -9.64
N SER A 21 -13.91 -0.78 -9.98
CA SER A 21 -15.27 -0.74 -9.44
C SER A 21 -16.12 -1.92 -9.88
N ASP A 22 -15.86 -2.42 -11.09
CA ASP A 22 -16.47 -3.63 -11.62
C ASP A 22 -15.88 -4.88 -10.95
N LYS A 23 -16.76 -5.75 -10.46
CA LYS A 23 -16.39 -6.96 -9.72
C LYS A 23 -15.62 -7.95 -10.60
N ASP A 24 -16.00 -8.11 -11.87
CA ASP A 24 -15.38 -9.09 -12.77
C ASP A 24 -13.98 -8.61 -13.16
N ILE A 25 -13.81 -7.31 -13.40
CA ILE A 25 -12.50 -6.70 -13.63
C ILE A 25 -11.61 -6.85 -12.39
N TRP A 26 -12.15 -6.63 -11.19
CA TRP A 26 -11.40 -6.79 -9.94
C TRP A 26 -10.97 -8.24 -9.71
N VAL A 27 -11.84 -9.22 -9.98
CA VAL A 27 -11.51 -10.66 -9.88
C VAL A 27 -10.43 -11.05 -10.90
N ALA A 28 -10.55 -10.57 -12.14
CA ALA A 28 -9.55 -10.81 -13.18
C ALA A 28 -8.18 -10.22 -12.81
N HIS A 29 -8.16 -9.00 -12.28
CA HIS A 29 -6.95 -8.38 -11.76
C HIS A 29 -6.34 -9.16 -10.59
N GLY A 30 -7.19 -9.65 -9.68
CA GLY A 30 -6.76 -10.48 -8.56
C GLY A 30 -6.05 -11.76 -9.02
N LYS A 31 -6.60 -12.43 -10.03
CA LYS A 31 -5.97 -13.59 -10.67
C LYS A 31 -4.65 -13.23 -11.35
N LEU A 32 -4.57 -12.08 -12.03
CA LEU A 32 -3.34 -11.62 -12.67
C LEU A 32 -2.20 -11.39 -11.65
N VAL A 33 -2.52 -10.90 -10.46
CA VAL A 33 -1.54 -10.74 -9.37
C VAL A 33 -1.05 -12.08 -8.86
N GLU A 34 -1.96 -13.05 -8.70
CA GLU A 34 -1.62 -14.41 -8.29
C GLU A 34 -0.73 -15.11 -9.33
N ASP A 35 -1.08 -15.00 -10.62
CA ASP A 35 -0.32 -15.56 -11.74
C ASP A 35 1.08 -14.94 -11.89
N ALA A 36 1.33 -13.76 -11.30
CA ALA A 36 2.65 -13.13 -11.28
C ALA A 36 3.60 -13.78 -10.24
N THR A 37 3.08 -14.57 -9.30
CA THR A 37 3.84 -15.21 -8.21
C THR A 37 5.06 -16.00 -8.68
N PRO A 38 4.99 -16.87 -9.71
CA PRO A 38 6.14 -17.67 -10.13
C PRO A 38 7.32 -16.84 -10.67
N TYR A 39 7.06 -15.58 -11.06
CA TYR A 39 8.06 -14.67 -11.59
C TYR A 39 8.70 -13.79 -10.51
N LEU A 40 8.25 -13.89 -9.26
CA LEU A 40 8.86 -13.18 -8.14
C LEU A 40 10.09 -13.96 -7.64
N PRO A 41 11.23 -13.27 -7.43
CA PRO A 41 12.39 -13.90 -6.83
C PRO A 41 12.06 -14.49 -5.45
N SER A 42 12.70 -15.61 -5.10
CA SER A 42 12.53 -16.28 -3.81
C SER A 42 12.89 -15.40 -2.60
N SER A 43 13.64 -14.31 -2.81
CA SER A 43 13.93 -13.30 -1.79
C SER A 43 12.68 -12.54 -1.31
N PHE A 44 11.58 -12.58 -2.07
CA PHE A 44 10.28 -12.11 -1.64
C PHE A 44 9.56 -13.29 -0.96
N GLU A 45 9.99 -13.60 0.26
CA GLU A 45 9.59 -14.80 1.03
C GLU A 45 8.08 -15.04 1.16
N CYS A 46 7.26 -14.02 0.92
CA CYS A 46 5.80 -14.09 0.88
C CYS A 46 5.27 -13.41 -0.39
N PRO A 47 4.98 -14.16 -1.47
CA PRO A 47 4.35 -13.59 -2.65
C PRO A 47 2.95 -13.08 -2.30
N PRO A 48 2.46 -12.01 -2.97
CA PRO A 48 1.14 -11.48 -2.70
C PRO A 48 0.07 -12.47 -3.13
N CYS A 49 -0.78 -12.90 -2.19
CA CYS A 49 -1.98 -13.66 -2.53
C CYS A 49 -2.92 -12.86 -3.44
N ASN A 50 -3.92 -13.53 -4.02
CA ASN A 50 -4.98 -12.88 -4.78
C ASN A 50 -5.68 -11.79 -3.92
N PRO A 51 -5.55 -10.49 -4.27
CA PRO A 51 -6.15 -9.41 -3.50
C PRO A 51 -7.68 -9.45 -3.55
N ALA A 52 -8.30 -9.99 -4.60
CA ALA A 52 -9.76 -10.08 -4.67
C ALA A 52 -10.35 -11.00 -3.59
N GLU A 53 -9.57 -11.96 -3.10
CA GLU A 53 -10.01 -12.92 -2.09
C GLU A 53 -9.64 -12.52 -0.66
N LYS A 54 -8.44 -11.93 -0.47
CA LYS A 54 -7.84 -11.79 0.87
C LYS A 54 -7.58 -10.37 1.37
N ILE A 55 -7.79 -9.33 0.54
CA ILE A 55 -7.42 -7.95 0.92
C ILE A 55 -8.08 -7.48 2.23
N SER A 56 -9.28 -7.97 2.55
CA SER A 56 -10.04 -7.55 3.74
C SER A 56 -9.88 -8.42 4.98
N SER A 57 -9.22 -9.58 4.91
CA SER A 57 -9.27 -10.59 5.98
C SER A 57 -7.94 -11.23 6.34
N GLY A 58 -6.85 -10.97 5.61
CA GLY A 58 -5.57 -11.60 5.95
C GLY A 58 -4.34 -11.16 5.16
N PHE A 59 -4.43 -10.04 4.43
CA PHE A 59 -3.31 -9.55 3.63
C PHE A 59 -2.23 -8.95 4.51
N LYS A 60 -1.03 -9.55 4.50
CA LYS A 60 0.10 -9.13 5.34
C LYS A 60 0.72 -7.83 4.84
N ALA A 61 1.40 -7.11 5.72
CA ALA A 61 2.11 -5.88 5.38
C ALA A 61 3.14 -6.09 4.24
N TRP A 62 3.88 -7.21 4.25
CA TRP A 62 4.82 -7.55 3.17
C TRP A 62 4.13 -7.79 1.82
N GLU A 63 2.97 -8.46 1.84
CA GLU A 63 2.17 -8.69 0.63
C GLU A 63 1.66 -7.36 0.08
N TYR A 64 1.17 -6.45 0.94
CA TYR A 64 0.78 -5.10 0.54
C TYR A 64 1.95 -4.34 -0.08
N LEU A 65 3.14 -4.43 0.52
CA LEU A 65 4.32 -3.75 0.01
C LEU A 65 4.67 -4.21 -1.40
N THR A 66 4.71 -5.53 -1.62
CA THR A 66 5.06 -6.14 -2.90
C THR A 66 3.98 -5.89 -3.95
N TYR A 67 2.72 -6.06 -3.59
CA TYR A 67 1.59 -5.80 -4.47
C TYR A 67 1.51 -4.33 -4.90
N VAL A 68 1.46 -3.41 -3.93
CA VAL A 68 1.18 -1.99 -4.21
C VAL A 68 2.40 -1.27 -4.79
N TYR A 69 3.59 -1.47 -4.22
CA TYR A 69 4.77 -0.71 -4.66
C TYR A 69 5.65 -1.47 -5.66
N GLY A 70 5.44 -2.78 -5.82
CA GLY A 70 6.15 -3.63 -6.78
C GLY A 70 5.36 -3.87 -8.06
N LEU A 71 4.18 -4.48 -7.95
CA LEU A 71 3.40 -4.97 -9.11
C LEU A 71 2.46 -3.91 -9.72
N LEU A 72 1.68 -3.21 -8.90
CA LEU A 72 0.69 -2.24 -9.38
C LEU A 72 1.24 -1.16 -10.33
N PRO A 73 2.48 -0.63 -10.19
CA PRO A 73 3.02 0.33 -11.15
C PRO A 73 3.07 -0.21 -12.58
N ALA A 74 3.30 -1.51 -12.77
CA ALA A 74 3.26 -2.14 -14.08
C ALA A 74 1.81 -2.43 -14.50
N LEU A 75 1.02 -3.00 -13.61
CA LEU A 75 -0.36 -3.44 -13.90
C LEU A 75 -1.30 -2.27 -14.23
N LEU A 76 -1.13 -1.12 -13.58
CA LEU A 76 -1.98 0.06 -13.79
C LEU A 76 -1.61 0.88 -15.02
N ARG A 77 -0.44 0.65 -15.64
CA ARG A 77 0.11 1.52 -16.69
C ARG A 77 -0.80 1.61 -17.93
N GLY A 78 -1.51 0.54 -18.25
CA GLY A 78 -2.43 0.48 -19.40
C GLY A 78 -3.91 0.59 -19.03
N VAL A 79 -4.24 0.67 -17.74
CA VAL A 79 -5.62 0.57 -17.23
C VAL A 79 -6.09 1.89 -16.62
N GLN A 80 -5.20 2.62 -15.96
CA GLN A 80 -5.51 3.85 -15.24
C GLN A 80 -5.29 5.09 -16.11
N ASP A 81 -6.11 6.13 -15.92
CA ASP A 81 -5.88 7.42 -16.57
C ASP A 81 -4.46 7.95 -16.26
N PRO A 82 -3.75 8.54 -17.24
CA PRO A 82 -2.38 9.02 -17.04
C PRO A 82 -2.20 9.97 -15.86
N SER A 83 -3.21 10.76 -15.52
CA SER A 83 -3.16 11.73 -14.41
C SER A 83 -3.12 11.02 -13.06
N TYR A 84 -4.03 10.07 -12.84
CA TYR A 84 -4.08 9.24 -11.63
C TYR A 84 -2.86 8.33 -11.54
N TYR A 85 -2.46 7.72 -12.66
CA TYR A 85 -1.29 6.86 -12.73
C TYR A 85 -0.01 7.61 -12.35
N ARG A 86 0.21 8.81 -12.92
CA ARG A 86 1.38 9.63 -12.57
C ARG A 86 1.38 10.01 -11.10
N ASN A 87 0.22 10.38 -10.54
CA ASN A 87 0.11 10.69 -9.11
C ASN A 87 0.49 9.48 -8.24
N PHE A 88 -0.02 8.29 -8.58
CA PHE A 88 0.32 7.03 -7.91
C PHE A 88 1.82 6.71 -8.01
N CYS A 89 2.43 6.88 -9.18
CA CYS A 89 3.86 6.63 -9.35
C CYS A 89 4.74 7.53 -8.48
N LYS A 90 4.33 8.78 -8.19
CA LYS A 90 5.07 9.65 -7.26
C LYS A 90 5.15 9.03 -5.87
N LEU A 91 4.03 8.53 -5.37
CA LEU A 91 3.97 7.81 -4.09
C LEU A 91 4.88 6.59 -4.12
N VAL A 92 4.78 5.76 -5.16
CA VAL A 92 5.57 4.53 -5.29
C VAL A 92 7.07 4.82 -5.26
N VAL A 93 7.52 5.81 -6.03
CA VAL A 93 8.95 6.18 -6.07
C VAL A 93 9.40 6.68 -4.71
N ALA A 94 8.63 7.55 -4.06
CA ALA A 94 8.97 8.12 -2.77
C ALA A 94 9.05 7.05 -1.65
N VAL A 95 8.10 6.11 -1.61
CA VAL A 95 8.11 4.98 -0.67
C VAL A 95 9.30 4.07 -0.93
N ARG A 96 9.56 3.70 -2.19
CA ARG A 96 10.72 2.85 -2.53
C ARG A 96 12.05 3.51 -2.19
N MET A 97 12.15 4.84 -2.25
CA MET A 97 13.33 5.57 -1.80
C MET A 97 13.49 5.48 -0.28
N ILE A 98 12.45 5.76 0.52
CA ILE A 98 12.53 5.73 1.98
C ILE A 98 12.83 4.34 2.54
N LEU A 99 12.34 3.28 1.90
CA LEU A 99 12.53 1.90 2.37
C LEU A 99 13.93 1.35 2.07
N GLN A 100 14.82 2.11 1.44
CA GLN A 100 16.21 1.67 1.24
C GLN A 100 16.97 1.61 2.57
N CYS A 101 17.82 0.59 2.71
CA CYS A 101 18.70 0.44 3.87
C CYS A 101 19.65 1.63 4.04
N CYS A 102 20.15 2.16 2.91
CA CYS A 102 21.00 3.35 2.87
C CYS A 102 20.23 4.48 2.20
N LEU A 103 20.10 5.62 2.87
CA LEU A 103 19.34 6.78 2.39
C LEU A 103 20.26 7.97 2.13
N PRO A 104 20.71 8.18 0.87
CA PRO A 104 21.44 9.39 0.51
C PRO A 104 20.58 10.64 0.74
N THR A 105 21.14 11.68 1.33
CA THR A 105 20.43 12.95 1.62
C THR A 105 19.77 13.56 0.40
N MET A 106 20.37 13.39 -0.78
CA MET A 106 19.79 13.84 -2.05
C MET A 106 18.49 13.10 -2.38
N GLN A 107 18.43 11.78 -2.16
CA GLN A 107 17.20 11.00 -2.36
C GLN A 107 16.12 11.39 -1.35
N LEU A 108 16.49 11.68 -0.10
CA LEU A 108 15.53 12.17 0.90
C LEU A 108 14.82 13.45 0.43
N ARG A 109 15.58 14.43 -0.08
CA ARG A 109 14.99 15.67 -0.64
C ARG A 109 14.02 15.40 -1.78
N ILE A 110 14.37 14.47 -2.67
CA ILE A 110 13.50 14.06 -3.79
C ILE A 110 12.24 13.36 -3.27
N ALA A 111 12.39 12.40 -2.37
CA ALA A 111 11.27 11.67 -1.77
C ALA A 111 10.30 12.62 -1.05
N HIS A 112 10.82 13.59 -0.28
CA HIS A 112 9.99 14.57 0.42
C HIS A 112 9.15 15.39 -0.56
N ARG A 113 9.80 15.92 -1.61
CA ARG A 113 9.11 16.65 -2.67
C ARG A 113 8.03 15.79 -3.32
N LEU A 114 8.31 14.52 -3.62
CA LEU A 114 7.34 13.60 -4.23
C LEU A 114 6.16 13.30 -3.31
N PHE A 115 6.36 13.13 -2.00
CA PHE A 115 5.26 12.95 -1.03
C PHE A 115 4.36 14.17 -0.95
N VAL A 116 4.94 15.37 -0.87
CA VAL A 116 4.17 16.63 -0.84
C VAL A 116 3.40 16.80 -2.14
N GLU A 117 4.05 16.65 -3.28
CA GLU A 117 3.39 16.75 -4.59
C GLU A 117 2.28 15.69 -4.75
N HIS A 118 2.50 14.46 -4.27
CA HIS A 118 1.50 13.41 -4.28
C HIS A 118 0.28 13.79 -3.44
N ALA A 119 0.49 14.27 -2.20
CA ALA A 119 -0.60 14.68 -1.33
C ALA A 119 -1.43 15.81 -1.96
N GLU A 120 -0.78 16.87 -2.44
CA GLU A 120 -1.46 18.00 -3.09
C GLU A 120 -2.23 17.59 -4.36
N GLN A 121 -1.66 16.70 -5.17
CA GLN A 121 -2.31 16.20 -6.39
C GLN A 121 -3.44 15.24 -6.05
N PHE A 122 -3.29 14.44 -5.00
CA PHE A 122 -4.36 13.57 -4.51
C PHE A 122 -5.60 14.41 -4.14
N GLU A 123 -5.41 15.56 -3.49
CA GLU A 123 -6.54 16.46 -3.17
C GLU A 123 -7.28 16.98 -4.39
N LYS A 124 -6.53 17.35 -5.43
CA LYS A 124 -7.08 17.95 -6.65
C LYS A 124 -7.76 16.90 -7.54
N LEU A 125 -7.18 15.71 -7.62
CA LEU A 125 -7.58 14.69 -8.58
C LEU A 125 -8.71 13.78 -8.05
N TYR A 126 -8.65 13.33 -6.79
CA TYR A 126 -9.53 12.26 -6.31
C TYR A 126 -10.80 12.82 -5.68
N TYR A 127 -10.65 13.73 -4.71
CA TYR A 127 -11.80 14.27 -3.96
C TYR A 127 -12.09 15.74 -4.29
N GLN A 128 -11.27 16.35 -5.15
CA GLN A 128 -11.44 17.70 -5.70
C GLN A 128 -11.69 18.79 -4.64
N ARG A 129 -11.11 18.63 -3.45
CA ARG A 129 -11.33 19.51 -2.29
C ARG A 129 -12.79 19.66 -1.86
N ARG A 130 -13.64 18.70 -2.20
CA ARG A 130 -15.04 18.67 -1.81
C ARG A 130 -15.17 18.10 -0.40
N ALA A 131 -15.73 18.87 0.52
CA ALA A 131 -15.89 18.49 1.92
C ALA A 131 -16.65 17.14 2.11
N LYS A 132 -17.59 16.84 1.20
CA LYS A 132 -18.37 15.58 1.22
C LYS A 132 -17.53 14.32 0.95
N CYS A 133 -16.34 14.47 0.38
CA CYS A 133 -15.43 13.40 0.02
C CYS A 133 -14.23 13.32 0.99
N LEU A 134 -14.29 14.02 2.14
CA LEU A 134 -13.22 13.99 3.15
C LEU A 134 -12.98 12.59 3.74
N ASN A 135 -13.98 11.71 3.68
CA ASN A 135 -13.87 10.31 4.08
C ASN A 135 -12.79 9.52 3.29
N PHE A 136 -12.38 9.99 2.10
CA PHE A 136 -11.26 9.40 1.35
C PHE A 136 -9.89 9.83 1.85
N ILE A 137 -9.81 10.91 2.64
CA ILE A 137 -8.55 11.39 3.20
C ILE A 137 -8.21 10.56 4.42
N HIS A 138 -7.44 9.50 4.18
CA HIS A 138 -6.91 8.71 5.28
C HIS A 138 -5.72 9.44 5.92
N PRO A 139 -5.63 9.55 7.26
CA PRO A 139 -4.51 10.21 7.94
C PRO A 139 -3.13 9.67 7.53
N CYS A 140 -3.05 8.40 7.11
CA CYS A 140 -1.82 7.80 6.63
C CYS A 140 -1.26 8.46 5.36
N LEU A 141 -2.10 9.03 4.49
CA LEU A 141 -1.65 9.76 3.32
C LEU A 141 -0.91 11.04 3.73
N HIS A 142 -1.44 11.77 4.71
CA HIS A 142 -0.77 12.95 5.26
C HIS A 142 0.51 12.57 6.03
N ALA A 143 0.46 11.47 6.80
CA ALA A 143 1.61 10.97 7.55
C ALA A 143 2.84 10.70 6.66
N THR A 144 2.64 10.38 5.38
CA THR A 144 3.75 10.17 4.42
C THR A 144 4.61 11.42 4.24
N SER A 145 4.03 12.61 4.34
CA SER A 145 4.77 13.88 4.23
C SER A 145 5.72 14.09 5.41
N HIS A 146 5.42 13.50 6.57
CA HIS A 146 6.25 13.56 7.78
C HIS A 146 7.33 12.46 7.82
N THR A 147 7.27 11.47 6.93
CA THR A 147 8.19 10.33 6.97
C THR A 147 9.63 10.74 6.63
N VAL A 148 9.85 11.68 5.70
CA VAL A 148 11.21 12.15 5.37
C VAL A 148 11.82 13.04 6.46
N PRO A 149 11.11 14.04 7.02
CA PRO A 149 11.62 14.81 8.15
C PRO A 149 12.06 13.89 9.30
N GLU A 150 11.26 12.89 9.61
CA GLU A 150 11.57 11.93 10.66
C GLU A 150 12.78 11.06 10.29
N ALA A 151 12.83 10.53 9.07
CA ALA A 151 13.99 9.76 8.59
C ALA A 151 15.30 10.58 8.58
N SER A 152 15.20 11.91 8.40
CA SER A 152 16.35 12.82 8.49
C SER A 152 16.81 13.04 9.92
N ARG A 153 15.89 12.93 10.89
CA ARG A 153 16.14 13.15 12.33
C ARG A 153 16.72 11.92 13.01
N VAL A 154 16.16 10.74 12.74
CA VAL A 154 16.50 9.49 13.45
C VAL A 154 17.15 8.42 12.56
N GLY A 155 17.30 8.69 11.26
CA GLY A 155 17.78 7.73 10.29
C GLY A 155 16.66 6.90 9.63
N PRO A 156 17.00 5.93 8.78
CA PRO A 156 16.03 5.15 8.01
C PRO A 156 14.95 4.51 8.89
N GLY A 157 13.69 4.60 8.45
CA GLY A 157 12.55 4.03 9.18
C GLY A 157 12.68 2.53 9.44
N THR A 158 13.42 1.80 8.59
CA THR A 158 13.80 0.39 8.79
C THR A 158 14.39 0.13 10.17
N ASN A 159 15.18 1.07 10.69
CA ASN A 159 15.86 0.95 11.99
C ASN A 159 14.92 1.14 13.20
N SER A 160 13.70 1.65 12.96
CA SER A 160 12.70 1.93 13.99
C SER A 160 11.35 1.27 13.70
N THR A 161 11.27 0.34 12.74
CA THR A 161 10.03 -0.39 12.45
C THR A 161 9.69 -1.39 13.54
N GLN A 162 8.40 -1.69 13.69
CA GLN A 162 7.92 -2.75 14.58
C GLN A 162 8.28 -4.17 14.07
N TRP A 163 8.80 -4.28 12.85
CA TRP A 163 9.06 -5.55 12.17
C TRP A 163 9.91 -6.50 13.01
N ALA A 164 11.04 -6.01 13.55
CA ALA A 164 11.93 -6.85 14.35
C ALA A 164 11.23 -7.41 15.59
N MET A 165 10.38 -6.61 16.23
CA MET A 165 9.59 -7.04 17.39
C MET A 165 8.50 -8.03 16.99
N GLU A 166 7.77 -7.80 15.90
CA GLU A 166 6.74 -8.72 15.39
C GLU A 166 7.33 -10.09 15.01
N ASN A 167 8.48 -10.09 14.31
CA ASN A 167 9.20 -11.31 13.99
C ASN A 167 9.66 -12.05 15.24
N TYR A 168 10.19 -11.32 16.24
CA TYR A 168 10.61 -11.91 17.51
C TYR A 168 9.43 -12.53 18.26
N ILE A 169 8.31 -11.82 18.38
CA ILE A 169 7.08 -12.33 19.00
C ILE A 169 6.58 -13.57 18.23
N GLY A 170 6.57 -13.54 16.90
CA GLY A 170 6.20 -14.69 16.07
C GLY A 170 7.10 -15.90 16.29
N ASN A 171 8.42 -15.69 16.41
CA ASN A 171 9.36 -16.77 16.70
C ASN A 171 9.15 -17.34 18.11
N ILE A 172 9.02 -16.49 19.12
CA ILE A 172 8.74 -16.89 20.49
C ILE A 172 7.41 -17.62 20.59
N MET A 173 6.34 -17.16 19.93
CA MET A 173 5.06 -17.90 19.89
C MET A 173 5.19 -19.29 19.25
N ARG A 174 6.07 -19.45 18.24
CA ARG A 174 6.35 -20.76 17.62
C ARG A 174 7.12 -21.69 18.56
N GLU A 175 8.09 -21.14 19.29
CA GLU A 175 8.90 -21.88 20.28
C GLU A 175 8.09 -22.20 21.54
N MET A 176 7.21 -21.29 21.96
CA MET A 176 6.26 -21.44 23.06
C MET A 176 5.06 -22.30 22.70
N LYS A 177 5.04 -22.99 21.54
CA LYS A 177 4.03 -24.03 21.25
C LYS A 177 4.12 -25.12 22.32
N GLN A 178 3.36 -24.89 23.39
CA GLN A 178 3.15 -25.78 24.50
C GLN A 178 2.41 -27.01 23.95
N HIS A 179 2.90 -28.22 24.24
CA HIS A 179 2.29 -29.49 23.82
C HIS A 179 0.84 -29.71 24.32
N PHE A 180 0.28 -28.80 25.11
CA PHE A 180 -0.96 -29.01 25.85
C PHE A 180 -2.23 -28.45 25.20
N THR A 181 -2.15 -27.65 24.14
CA THR A 181 -3.36 -27.28 23.38
C THR A 181 -3.09 -27.18 21.88
N SER A 182 -3.58 -28.17 21.15
CA SER A 182 -3.71 -28.15 19.70
C SER A 182 -4.84 -27.21 19.28
N TYR A 183 -4.60 -25.89 19.29
CA TYR A 183 -5.54 -24.97 18.67
C TYR A 183 -5.26 -24.85 17.16
N THR A 184 -6.21 -25.41 16.43
CA THR A 184 -6.51 -25.24 15.00
C THR A 184 -6.21 -23.84 14.49
N ASN A 185 -5.36 -23.74 13.48
CA ASN A 185 -5.32 -22.61 12.54
C ASN A 185 -5.11 -23.20 11.13
N CYS A 186 -6.21 -23.33 10.38
CA CYS A 186 -6.21 -23.32 8.92
C CYS A 186 -6.37 -21.87 8.45
#